data_AF-A0A5J4WFX1-F1
#
_entry.id   AF-A0A5J4WFX1-F1
#
_cell.length_a   1.000
_cell.length_b   1.000
_cell.length_c   1.000
_cell.angle_alpha   90.00
_cell.angle_beta   90.00
_cell.angle_gamma   90.00
#
_symmetry.space_group_name_H-M   'P 1'
#
loop_
_entity.id
_entity.type
_entity.pdbx_description
1 polymer ?
#
loop_
_entity_poly.entity_id
_entity_poly.type
_entity_poly.pdbx_seq_one_letter_code
_entity_poly.pdbx_strand_id
1 'polypeptide(L)'
;MITATNATVTFGENSTSIFKAARGLNVIQGNLNIFGGIFTYKSTSHGMITATDAFVTIGRNQKPTMTGFNLFDILRGTIYILGGTFNKLSSSELNGTRISITDANATFGDENDANVTPIFNDIDYFNFTGGKVWFYSGQYHGIKSGFRIKSFESQLTFDGKLRQPELYQIQAIKIDHGQLNVIYDLFVGIPSGFRIKGQESYVTIGSTQTATFTNLKQLYQFKGTLNCVKFKFPGMLIKNFTEFQIRAKEANVIIGSVDIPTNQITGMQQGKRSTTIYLHKCKTVTVQKVTLANNTNHNSASTAIISVTPVMYVEAFPDTKLAIADCVFQNNSYSGRGKMSGAVYIDFIENQTSSEKGYIRFFLVKFIRNTGTLSGAIMFRGKGSNNIIFSHVMFIGNGLTKGINFNGLVASCIFTYDDLGKQLGNNPFCTCYSSIHQQYIQYSTDLRHGNQEPIFLQKEDNYQIPYFNASSGPAYVSMIGFGNDVYKSFIEAVDHMSNIGGTIILLGDQFTIQAGVTLANEAHNY
;
A
#
# COMPACT_ATOMS: atom_id res chain seq x y z
N MET A 1 16.80 -24.39 37.49
CA MET A 1 16.95 -24.74 36.07
C MET A 1 16.50 -26.17 35.93
N ILE A 2 15.48 -26.43 35.12
CA ILE A 2 15.12 -27.79 34.72
C ILE A 2 15.72 -27.97 33.33
N THR A 3 16.53 -29.01 33.16
CA THR A 3 17.08 -29.41 31.87
C THR A 3 16.53 -30.78 31.51
N ALA A 4 15.95 -30.92 30.32
CA ALA A 4 15.43 -32.17 29.83
C ALA A 4 15.97 -32.43 28.42
N THR A 5 16.48 -33.63 28.18
CA THR A 5 17.03 -34.04 26.89
C THR A 5 16.34 -35.31 26.41
N ASN A 6 15.85 -35.31 25.17
CA ASN A 6 15.10 -36.41 24.57
C ASN A 6 13.96 -36.93 25.45
N ALA A 7 13.20 -35.99 26.04
CA ALA A 7 12.16 -36.29 27.01
C ALA A 7 10.88 -35.50 26.71
N THR A 8 9.77 -35.98 27.28
CA THR A 8 8.52 -35.22 27.31
C THR A 8 8.34 -34.63 28.71
N VAL A 9 8.20 -33.31 28.77
CA VAL A 9 7.96 -32.56 30.00
C VAL A 9 6.57 -31.92 29.89
N THR A 10 5.69 -32.21 30.85
CA THR A 10 4.33 -31.67 30.88
C THR A 10 4.08 -30.91 32.18
N PHE A 11 3.52 -29.71 32.06
CA PHE A 11 3.11 -28.86 33.17
C PHE A 11 1.64 -28.45 33.07
N GLY A 12 0.97 -28.41 34.22
CA GLY A 12 -0.36 -27.81 34.34
C GLY A 12 -1.51 -28.59 33.69
N GLU A 13 -1.37 -29.90 33.50
CA GLU A 13 -2.42 -30.72 32.86
C GLU A 13 -3.71 -30.79 33.68
N ASN A 14 -3.60 -30.99 35.01
CA ASN A 14 -4.75 -31.18 35.90
C ASN A 14 -4.80 -30.21 37.09
N SER A 15 -3.82 -29.32 37.23
CA SER A 15 -3.74 -28.38 38.35
C SER A 15 -2.85 -27.18 38.05
N THR A 16 -3.03 -26.08 38.79
CA THR A 16 -2.18 -24.88 38.65
C THR A 16 -0.77 -25.15 39.16
N SER A 17 0.20 -25.22 38.26
CA SER A 17 1.63 -25.30 38.62
C SER A 17 2.21 -23.90 38.83
N ILE A 18 3.01 -23.66 39.88
CA ILE A 18 3.65 -22.35 40.14
C ILE A 18 5.17 -22.50 40.11
N PHE A 19 5.83 -21.75 39.21
CA PHE A 19 7.27 -21.75 39.04
C PHE A 19 7.85 -20.33 39.19
N LYS A 20 8.68 -20.14 40.22
CA LYS A 20 9.48 -18.92 40.41
C LYS A 20 10.96 -19.30 40.31
N ALA A 21 11.57 -19.12 39.15
CA ALA A 21 12.92 -19.62 38.89
C ALA A 21 13.90 -18.49 38.52
N ALA A 22 15.14 -18.56 39.03
CA ALA A 22 16.22 -17.66 38.62
C ALA A 22 16.95 -18.15 37.35
N ARG A 23 16.82 -19.45 37.01
CA ARG A 23 17.42 -20.11 35.83
C ARG A 23 16.33 -20.98 35.18
N GLY A 24 15.91 -20.66 33.95
CA GLY A 24 14.66 -21.11 33.29
C GLY A 24 14.54 -22.61 32.98
N LEU A 25 13.68 -22.95 32.03
CA LEU A 25 13.48 -24.28 31.46
C LEU A 25 14.34 -24.45 30.22
N ASN A 26 15.11 -25.53 30.13
CA ASN A 26 15.94 -25.85 28.97
C ASN A 26 15.57 -27.24 28.42
N VAL A 27 15.08 -27.31 27.19
CA VAL A 27 14.64 -28.57 26.57
C VAL A 27 15.41 -28.81 25.28
N ILE A 28 16.11 -29.94 25.17
CA ILE A 28 16.94 -30.29 24.02
C ILE A 28 16.44 -31.59 23.44
N GLN A 29 15.82 -31.56 22.26
CA GLN A 29 15.20 -32.72 21.62
C GLN A 29 14.04 -33.29 22.48
N GLY A 30 12.86 -33.49 21.89
CA GLY A 30 11.68 -33.98 22.60
C GLY A 30 10.56 -32.94 22.71
N ASN A 31 9.72 -33.04 23.75
CA ASN A 31 8.47 -32.29 23.85
C ASN A 31 8.37 -31.50 25.16
N LEU A 32 7.93 -30.24 25.09
CA LEU A 32 7.52 -29.44 26.22
C LEU A 32 6.05 -29.03 26.08
N ASN A 33 5.21 -29.48 26.99
CA ASN A 33 3.79 -29.13 27.04
C ASN A 33 3.51 -28.29 28.29
N ILE A 34 3.05 -27.06 28.11
CA ILE A 34 2.60 -26.18 29.20
C ILE A 34 1.14 -25.87 28.97
N PHE A 35 0.26 -26.59 29.66
CA PHE A 35 -1.19 -26.35 29.56
C PHE A 35 -1.61 -25.19 30.46
N GLY A 36 -1.15 -25.16 31.71
CA GLY A 36 -1.48 -24.12 32.68
C GLY A 36 -0.34 -23.82 33.66
N GLY A 37 -0.56 -22.84 34.53
CA GLY A 37 0.37 -22.47 35.60
C GLY A 37 0.84 -21.01 35.58
N ILE A 38 1.59 -20.62 36.60
CA ILE A 38 2.16 -19.29 36.80
C ILE A 38 3.68 -19.39 36.79
N PHE A 39 4.32 -18.76 35.81
CA PHE A 39 5.78 -18.79 35.62
C PHE A 39 6.33 -17.37 35.80
N THR A 40 7.36 -17.21 36.63
CA THR A 40 8.05 -15.92 36.81
C THR A 40 9.56 -16.11 36.64
N TYR A 41 10.15 -15.32 35.74
CA TYR A 41 11.55 -15.42 35.36
C TYR A 41 12.21 -14.04 35.27
N LYS A 42 13.39 -13.90 35.89
CA LYS A 42 14.06 -12.60 36.04
C LYS A 42 15.27 -12.39 35.15
N SER A 43 15.70 -13.37 34.35
CA SER A 43 16.90 -13.18 33.52
C SER A 43 16.62 -12.25 32.34
N THR A 44 17.60 -11.40 32.05
CA THR A 44 17.66 -10.53 30.87
C THR A 44 18.55 -11.11 29.76
N SER A 45 19.28 -12.20 30.03
CA SER A 45 20.26 -12.80 29.12
C SER A 45 19.83 -14.14 28.52
N HIS A 46 18.94 -14.87 29.17
CA HIS A 46 18.45 -16.18 28.72
C HIS A 46 16.92 -16.17 28.61
N GLY A 47 16.34 -17.05 27.80
CA GLY A 47 14.90 -17.25 27.76
C GLY A 47 14.36 -17.92 29.03
N MET A 48 13.12 -17.61 29.42
CA MET A 48 12.39 -18.39 30.42
C MET A 48 12.25 -19.84 29.96
N ILE A 49 11.97 -20.03 28.68
CA ILE A 49 12.05 -21.31 27.98
C ILE A 49 13.11 -21.17 26.91
N THR A 50 14.15 -21.99 27.03
CA THR A 50 15.12 -22.26 25.96
C THR A 50 14.81 -23.64 25.42
N ALA A 51 14.61 -23.75 24.10
CA ALA A 51 14.32 -25.01 23.47
C ALA A 51 15.15 -25.20 22.20
N THR A 52 15.80 -26.34 22.07
CA THR A 52 16.64 -26.67 20.92
C THR A 52 16.19 -27.97 20.28
N ASP A 53 15.90 -27.96 18.98
CA ASP A 53 15.44 -29.14 18.23
C ASP A 53 14.22 -29.83 18.89
N ALA A 54 13.35 -29.04 19.53
CA ALA A 54 12.25 -29.53 20.35
C ALA A 54 10.89 -29.07 19.82
N PHE A 55 9.85 -29.75 20.27
CA PHE A 55 8.45 -29.40 20.03
C PHE A 55 7.85 -28.80 21.30
N VAL A 56 7.43 -27.54 21.23
CA VAL A 56 6.90 -26.81 22.40
C VAL A 56 5.44 -26.45 22.15
N THR A 57 4.55 -26.82 23.07
CA THR A 57 3.13 -26.42 23.03
C THR A 57 2.75 -25.69 24.31
N ILE A 58 2.18 -24.50 24.18
CA ILE A 58 1.78 -23.64 25.28
C ILE A 58 0.31 -23.25 25.13
N GLY A 59 -0.46 -23.46 26.20
CA GLY A 59 -1.82 -22.94 26.34
C GLY A 59 -2.90 -23.68 25.55
N ARG A 60 -2.73 -24.99 25.32
CA ARG A 60 -3.81 -25.86 24.81
C ARG A 60 -4.79 -26.13 25.96
N ASN A 61 -6.04 -25.68 25.85
CA ASN A 61 -7.16 -25.86 26.81
C ASN A 61 -7.11 -25.08 28.14
N GLN A 62 -5.93 -24.70 28.63
CA GLN A 62 -5.76 -23.88 29.81
C GLN A 62 -4.95 -22.61 29.49
N LYS A 63 -4.94 -21.64 30.41
CA LYS A 63 -4.32 -20.32 30.20
C LYS A 63 -3.13 -20.14 31.14
N PRO A 64 -1.89 -20.47 30.71
CA PRO A 64 -0.71 -20.22 31.53
C PRO A 64 -0.45 -18.71 31.63
N THR A 65 0.08 -18.27 32.77
CA THR A 65 0.59 -16.90 32.95
C THR A 65 2.10 -16.95 33.02
N MET A 66 2.78 -16.22 32.15
CA MET A 66 4.25 -16.13 32.15
C MET A 66 4.70 -14.69 32.27
N THR A 67 5.50 -14.39 33.29
CA THR A 67 6.03 -13.04 33.55
C THR A 67 7.56 -13.04 33.49
N GLY A 68 8.13 -12.30 32.54
CA GLY A 68 9.58 -12.24 32.37
C GLY A 68 10.03 -11.28 31.28
N PHE A 69 11.35 -11.04 31.20
CA PHE A 69 11.91 -10.19 30.16
C PHE A 69 12.11 -10.93 28.84
N ASN A 70 12.85 -12.03 28.85
CA ASN A 70 12.98 -12.90 27.69
C ASN A 70 12.11 -14.13 27.94
N LEU A 71 11.02 -14.29 27.19
CA LEU A 71 10.12 -15.42 27.43
C LEU A 71 10.61 -16.67 26.71
N PHE A 72 10.93 -16.54 25.43
CA PHE A 72 11.28 -17.67 24.58
C PHE A 72 12.58 -17.42 23.82
N ASP A 73 13.42 -18.42 23.84
CA ASP A 73 14.63 -18.53 23.04
C ASP A 73 14.63 -19.91 22.37
N ILE A 74 14.08 -19.97 21.15
CA ILE A 74 13.83 -21.21 20.44
C ILE A 74 14.83 -21.33 19.29
N LEU A 75 15.58 -22.43 19.26
CA LEU A 75 16.57 -22.74 18.25
C LEU A 75 16.24 -24.06 17.57
N ARG A 76 15.81 -24.01 16.31
CA ARG A 76 15.34 -25.17 15.55
C ARG A 76 14.13 -25.87 16.21
N GLY A 77 13.40 -26.67 15.44
CA GLY A 77 12.18 -27.34 15.91
C GLY A 77 10.91 -26.52 15.70
N THR A 78 9.96 -26.61 16.63
CA THR A 78 8.64 -25.96 16.48
C THR A 78 8.04 -25.52 17.81
N ILE A 79 7.42 -24.34 17.82
CA ILE A 79 6.68 -23.82 18.98
C ILE A 79 5.25 -23.41 18.59
N TYR A 80 4.28 -23.84 19.40
CA TYR A 80 2.88 -23.43 19.34
C TYR A 80 2.53 -22.68 20.61
N ILE A 81 2.18 -21.41 20.47
CA ILE A 81 1.68 -20.55 21.55
C ILE A 81 0.21 -20.28 21.26
N LEU A 82 -0.62 -21.23 21.66
CA LEU A 82 -2.05 -21.23 21.36
C LEU A 82 -2.79 -20.26 22.28
N GLY A 83 -2.43 -20.22 23.57
CA GLY A 83 -3.09 -19.38 24.57
C GLY A 83 -2.21 -19.03 25.75
N GLY A 84 -2.74 -18.17 26.63
CA GLY A 84 -2.07 -17.72 27.86
C GLY A 84 -1.86 -16.21 27.91
N THR A 85 -1.35 -15.74 29.04
CA THR A 85 -1.05 -14.33 29.29
C THR A 85 0.44 -14.16 29.56
N PHE A 86 1.08 -13.31 28.76
CA PHE A 86 2.52 -13.11 28.74
C PHE A 86 2.81 -11.67 29.12
N ASN A 87 3.50 -11.45 30.23
CA ASN A 87 3.71 -10.12 30.81
C ASN A 87 5.20 -9.83 30.96
N LYS A 88 5.53 -8.54 30.93
CA LYS A 88 6.82 -8.05 31.39
C LYS A 88 6.94 -8.18 32.90
N LEU A 89 8.15 -8.48 33.38
CA LEU A 89 8.49 -8.33 34.78
C LEU A 89 8.58 -6.84 35.17
N SER A 90 7.95 -6.45 36.27
CA SER A 90 8.02 -5.08 36.82
C SER A 90 9.44 -4.76 37.31
N SER A 91 10.27 -4.19 36.44
CA SER A 91 11.63 -3.70 36.74
C SER A 91 12.08 -2.68 35.69
N SER A 92 13.12 -1.92 36.04
CA SER A 92 13.77 -0.91 35.18
C SER A 92 14.82 -1.48 34.23
N GLU A 93 15.17 -2.78 34.33
CA GLU A 93 16.29 -3.37 33.57
C GLU A 93 16.04 -3.41 32.06
N LEU A 94 14.81 -3.73 31.66
CA LEU A 94 14.40 -3.75 30.25
C LEU A 94 13.05 -3.04 30.11
N ASN A 95 12.82 -2.45 28.94
CA ASN A 95 11.60 -1.68 28.69
C ASN A 95 10.38 -2.58 28.52
N GLY A 96 10.54 -3.78 27.97
CA GLY A 96 9.47 -4.73 27.71
C GLY A 96 9.97 -6.15 27.51
N THR A 97 9.05 -7.04 27.13
CA THR A 97 9.29 -8.45 26.88
C THR A 97 9.86 -8.71 25.48
N ARG A 98 10.70 -9.74 25.37
CA ARG A 98 11.39 -10.16 24.16
C ARG A 98 11.15 -11.63 23.85
N ILE A 99 11.06 -11.93 22.56
CA ILE A 99 10.91 -13.29 22.02
C ILE A 99 11.91 -13.45 20.87
N SER A 100 12.63 -14.57 20.89
CA SER A 100 13.60 -14.94 19.85
C SER A 100 13.31 -16.35 19.34
N ILE A 101 13.19 -16.49 18.03
CA ILE A 101 12.97 -17.77 17.35
C ILE A 101 13.93 -17.83 16.16
N THR A 102 14.78 -18.85 16.14
CA THR A 102 15.85 -19.03 15.18
C THR A 102 15.76 -20.41 14.54
N ASP A 103 15.69 -20.48 13.21
CA ASP A 103 15.59 -21.70 12.39
C ASP A 103 14.45 -22.65 12.80
N ALA A 104 13.40 -22.11 13.41
CA ALA A 104 12.27 -22.87 13.93
C ALA A 104 10.95 -22.37 13.37
N ASN A 105 9.94 -23.24 13.38
CA ASN A 105 8.57 -22.85 13.07
C ASN A 105 7.85 -22.36 14.31
N ALA A 106 7.07 -21.29 14.18
CA ALA A 106 6.33 -20.71 15.29
C ALA A 106 4.89 -20.38 14.90
N THR A 107 3.96 -20.72 15.77
CA THR A 107 2.55 -20.41 15.60
C THR A 107 2.05 -19.67 16.83
N PHE A 108 1.42 -18.52 16.63
CA PHE A 108 0.75 -17.75 17.67
C PHE A 108 -0.76 -17.72 17.41
N GLY A 109 -1.53 -18.15 18.41
CA GLY A 109 -2.96 -18.42 18.27
C GLY A 109 -3.23 -19.78 17.63
N ASP A 110 -4.49 -20.21 17.70
CA ASP A 110 -4.96 -21.43 17.06
C ASP A 110 -5.68 -21.09 15.74
N GLU A 111 -5.35 -21.80 14.66
CA GLU A 111 -6.02 -21.63 13.36
C GLU A 111 -7.42 -22.24 13.33
N ASN A 112 -7.73 -23.12 14.29
CA ASN A 112 -8.97 -23.88 14.35
C ASN A 112 -9.89 -23.47 15.52
N ASP A 113 -9.42 -22.62 16.45
CA ASP A 113 -10.21 -22.16 17.61
C ASP A 113 -9.97 -20.68 17.93
N ALA A 114 -10.97 -19.84 17.68
CA ALA A 114 -10.93 -18.39 17.96
C ALA A 114 -11.02 -18.02 19.45
N ASN A 115 -11.36 -18.97 20.33
CA ASN A 115 -11.51 -18.74 21.78
C ASN A 115 -10.19 -18.93 22.55
N VAL A 116 -9.23 -19.62 21.93
CA VAL A 116 -7.89 -19.84 22.48
C VAL A 116 -6.94 -18.86 21.81
N THR A 117 -6.71 -17.73 22.50
CA THR A 117 -5.88 -16.63 21.98
C THR A 117 -4.80 -16.25 22.99
N PRO A 118 -3.54 -16.07 22.56
CA PRO A 118 -2.50 -15.55 23.43
C PRO A 118 -2.66 -14.04 23.63
N ILE A 119 -2.32 -13.57 24.83
CA ILE A 119 -2.30 -12.15 25.18
C ILE A 119 -0.89 -11.81 25.61
N PHE A 120 -0.23 -10.93 24.87
CA PHE A 120 1.10 -10.42 25.18
C PHE A 120 1.00 -8.96 25.60
N ASN A 121 1.53 -8.65 26.77
CA ASN A 121 1.55 -7.31 27.36
C ASN A 121 2.99 -6.80 27.46
N ASP A 122 3.17 -5.51 27.19
CA ASP A 122 4.45 -4.79 27.28
C ASP A 122 5.56 -5.41 26.43
N ILE A 123 5.26 -5.76 25.18
CA ILE A 123 6.27 -6.27 24.23
C ILE A 123 7.26 -5.16 23.89
N ASP A 124 8.55 -5.45 23.92
CA ASP A 124 9.61 -4.61 23.34
C ASP A 124 9.95 -5.10 21.92
N TYR A 125 10.10 -6.41 21.76
CA TYR A 125 10.71 -6.94 20.54
C TYR A 125 10.38 -8.41 20.23
N PHE A 126 10.08 -8.68 18.95
CA PHE A 126 10.09 -10.02 18.36
C PHE A 126 11.25 -10.14 17.37
N ASN A 127 12.05 -11.20 17.52
CA ASN A 127 13.16 -11.55 16.64
C ASN A 127 12.90 -12.90 15.98
N PHE A 128 12.83 -12.90 14.66
CA PHE A 128 12.68 -14.12 13.86
C PHE A 128 13.85 -14.22 12.87
N THR A 129 14.54 -15.35 12.88
CA THR A 129 15.66 -15.64 11.98
C THR A 129 15.45 -17.03 11.39
N GLY A 130 15.35 -17.18 10.07
CA GLY A 130 15.01 -18.46 9.45
C GLY A 130 13.59 -18.93 9.79
N GLY A 131 13.20 -20.11 9.29
CA GLY A 131 11.93 -20.75 9.62
C GLY A 131 10.67 -20.02 9.15
N LYS A 132 9.51 -20.46 9.64
CA LYS A 132 8.20 -19.92 9.29
C LYS A 132 7.40 -19.55 10.53
N VAL A 133 6.83 -18.35 10.53
CA VAL A 133 6.11 -17.77 11.67
C VAL A 133 4.70 -17.36 11.24
N TRP A 134 3.70 -17.86 11.96
CA TRP A 134 2.29 -17.55 11.74
C TRP A 134 1.65 -16.90 12.96
N PHE A 135 0.88 -15.84 12.69
CA PHE A 135 -0.02 -15.19 13.62
C PHE A 135 -1.44 -15.44 13.14
N TYR A 136 -2.15 -16.34 13.81
CA TYR A 136 -3.53 -16.69 13.49
C TYR A 136 -4.53 -15.91 14.34
N SER A 137 -4.22 -15.65 15.60
CA SER A 137 -5.05 -14.85 16.50
C SER A 137 -4.23 -14.40 17.72
N GLY A 138 -4.72 -13.42 18.47
CA GLY A 138 -4.06 -12.95 19.68
C GLY A 138 -4.09 -11.45 19.84
N GLN A 139 -3.80 -10.98 21.05
CA GLN A 139 -3.66 -9.58 21.38
C GLN A 139 -2.21 -9.27 21.75
N TYR A 140 -1.59 -8.35 21.04
CA TYR A 140 -0.16 -8.03 21.16
C TYR A 140 -0.01 -6.56 21.51
N HIS A 141 0.14 -6.27 22.79
CA HIS A 141 0.31 -4.92 23.32
C HIS A 141 1.80 -4.62 23.50
N GLY A 142 2.31 -3.69 22.70
CA GLY A 142 3.65 -3.14 22.89
C GLY A 142 3.80 -2.31 24.15
N ILE A 143 5.05 -1.96 24.44
CA ILE A 143 5.39 -0.88 25.36
C ILE A 143 5.00 0.49 24.79
N LYS A 144 4.91 1.51 25.65
CA LYS A 144 4.52 2.89 25.27
C LYS A 144 5.34 3.50 24.12
N SER A 145 6.64 3.20 24.01
CA SER A 145 7.50 3.67 22.91
C SER A 145 7.28 2.92 21.60
N GLY A 146 6.48 1.86 21.66
CA GLY A 146 6.16 0.90 20.63
C GLY A 146 7.13 -0.26 20.54
N PHE A 147 6.62 -1.40 20.06
CA PHE A 147 7.39 -2.63 19.87
C PHE A 147 7.79 -2.84 18.40
N ARG A 148 8.76 -3.72 18.17
CA ARG A 148 9.28 -3.99 16.83
C ARG A 148 9.29 -5.48 16.53
N ILE A 149 9.01 -5.82 15.28
CA ILE A 149 9.22 -7.15 14.73
C ILE A 149 10.37 -7.05 13.74
N LYS A 150 11.41 -7.87 13.92
CA LYS A 150 12.42 -8.09 12.87
C LYS A 150 12.42 -9.54 12.44
N SER A 151 12.52 -9.71 11.14
CA SER A 151 12.57 -10.99 10.45
C SER A 151 13.77 -10.98 9.51
N PHE A 152 14.63 -12.00 9.59
CA PHE A 152 15.75 -12.22 8.67
C PHE A 152 15.65 -13.63 8.10
N GLU A 153 15.60 -13.77 6.78
CA GLU A 153 15.51 -15.08 6.09
C GLU A 153 14.33 -15.97 6.55
N SER A 154 13.29 -15.38 7.14
CA SER A 154 12.07 -16.09 7.56
C SER A 154 10.87 -15.77 6.68
N GLN A 155 9.86 -16.63 6.74
CA GLN A 155 8.50 -16.31 6.29
C GLN A 155 7.66 -15.86 7.49
N LEU A 156 7.19 -14.61 7.49
CA LEU A 156 6.30 -14.05 8.49
C LEU A 156 4.90 -13.86 7.91
N THR A 157 3.89 -14.49 8.50
CA THR A 157 2.51 -14.46 8.00
C THR A 157 1.53 -14.05 9.10
N PHE A 158 0.69 -13.07 8.79
CA PHE A 158 -0.46 -12.66 9.59
C PHE A 158 -1.74 -13.04 8.84
N ASP A 159 -2.43 -14.06 9.32
CA ASP A 159 -3.58 -14.65 8.64
C ASP A 159 -4.71 -14.97 9.63
N GLY A 160 -5.52 -13.96 9.94
CA GLY A 160 -6.58 -14.03 10.93
C GLY A 160 -7.81 -14.85 10.58
N LYS A 161 -7.70 -16.01 9.91
CA LYS A 161 -8.83 -16.74 9.30
C LYS A 161 -10.13 -16.77 10.13
N LEU A 162 -10.05 -17.11 11.41
CA LEU A 162 -11.20 -17.15 12.32
C LEU A 162 -11.33 -15.89 13.18
N ARG A 163 -10.21 -15.28 13.57
CA ARG A 163 -10.16 -14.07 14.37
C ARG A 163 -8.87 -13.32 14.06
N GLN A 164 -8.98 -12.09 13.60
CA GLN A 164 -7.81 -11.27 13.28
C GLN A 164 -6.86 -11.15 14.48
N PRO A 165 -5.53 -11.27 14.27
CA PRO A 165 -4.55 -10.77 15.21
C PRO A 165 -4.77 -9.27 15.45
N GLU A 166 -4.42 -8.81 16.65
CA GLU A 166 -4.56 -7.40 17.03
C GLU A 166 -3.22 -6.91 17.60
N LEU A 167 -2.50 -6.10 16.83
CA LEU A 167 -1.19 -5.58 17.22
C LEU A 167 -1.29 -4.10 17.62
N TYR A 168 -1.19 -3.82 18.90
CA TYR A 168 -1.29 -2.48 19.47
C TYR A 168 0.08 -1.90 19.83
N GLN A 169 0.27 -0.61 19.56
CA GLN A 169 1.52 0.11 19.81
C GLN A 169 2.69 -0.47 19.01
N ILE A 170 2.45 -0.92 17.78
CA ILE A 170 3.55 -1.32 16.90
C ILE A 170 4.33 -0.09 16.44
N GLN A 171 5.66 -0.21 16.35
CA GLN A 171 6.54 0.84 15.82
C GLN A 171 7.12 0.44 14.46
N ALA A 172 7.51 -0.82 14.28
CA ALA A 172 8.09 -1.26 13.02
C ALA A 172 7.96 -2.76 12.77
N ILE A 173 7.81 -3.12 11.50
CA ILE A 173 8.09 -4.46 10.97
C ILE A 173 9.26 -4.32 10.00
N LYS A 174 10.38 -5.01 10.25
CA LYS A 174 11.52 -5.09 9.32
C LYS A 174 11.68 -6.52 8.83
N ILE A 175 11.73 -6.69 7.51
CA ILE A 175 11.95 -7.97 6.84
C ILE A 175 13.19 -7.83 5.97
N ASP A 176 14.08 -8.80 6.07
CA ASP A 176 15.38 -8.78 5.42
C ASP A 176 15.62 -10.18 4.81
N HIS A 177 15.78 -10.29 3.49
CA HIS A 177 15.97 -11.57 2.77
C HIS A 177 14.85 -12.63 2.96
N GLY A 178 13.67 -12.22 3.43
CA GLY A 178 12.55 -13.11 3.75
C GLY A 178 11.24 -12.74 3.08
N GLN A 179 10.14 -13.21 3.65
CA GLN A 179 8.78 -12.93 3.17
C GLN A 179 7.91 -12.37 4.29
N LEU A 180 7.06 -11.40 3.96
CA LEU A 180 5.98 -10.92 4.81
C LEU A 180 4.66 -10.99 4.08
N ASN A 181 3.70 -11.70 4.68
CA ASN A 181 2.33 -11.80 4.19
C ASN A 181 1.39 -11.22 5.25
N VAL A 182 0.79 -10.09 4.96
CA VAL A 182 -0.24 -9.48 5.81
C VAL A 182 -1.59 -9.68 5.13
N ILE A 183 -2.31 -10.74 5.50
CA ILE A 183 -3.52 -11.18 4.81
C ILE A 183 -4.75 -10.57 5.48
N TYR A 184 -4.91 -10.80 6.79
CA TYR A 184 -6.03 -10.30 7.58
C TYR A 184 -5.59 -10.05 9.02
N ASP A 185 -5.57 -8.78 9.42
CA ASP A 185 -4.99 -8.31 10.68
C ASP A 185 -5.44 -6.86 10.98
N LEU A 186 -5.31 -6.45 12.25
CA LEU A 186 -5.43 -5.10 12.75
C LEU A 186 -4.10 -4.63 13.36
N PHE A 187 -3.43 -3.69 12.69
CA PHE A 187 -2.26 -2.99 13.25
C PHE A 187 -2.63 -1.59 13.72
N VAL A 188 -2.37 -1.30 14.99
CA VAL A 188 -2.49 0.03 15.59
C VAL A 188 -1.10 0.52 15.99
N GLY A 189 -0.53 1.41 15.18
CA GLY A 189 0.78 1.98 15.46
C GLY A 189 0.78 3.02 16.56
N ILE A 190 1.97 3.29 17.09
CA ILE A 190 2.20 4.39 18.03
C ILE A 190 1.81 5.76 17.43
N PRO A 191 1.53 6.79 18.27
CA PRO A 191 1.11 8.11 17.79
C PRO A 191 2.11 8.82 16.85
N SER A 192 3.41 8.49 16.94
CA SER A 192 4.44 9.02 16.03
C SER A 192 4.55 8.25 14.70
N GLY A 193 3.73 7.20 14.55
CA GLY A 193 3.59 6.38 13.36
C GLY A 193 4.44 5.14 13.37
N PHE A 194 3.98 4.12 12.66
CA PHE A 194 4.73 2.89 12.45
C PHE A 194 5.09 2.69 10.98
N ARG A 195 6.06 1.81 10.72
CA ARG A 195 6.60 1.56 9.37
C ARG A 195 6.75 0.07 9.09
N ILE A 196 6.48 -0.33 7.85
CA ILE A 196 6.83 -1.65 7.34
C ILE A 196 7.98 -1.46 6.34
N LYS A 197 9.05 -2.23 6.53
CA LYS A 197 10.28 -2.13 5.73
C LYS A 197 10.70 -3.51 5.22
N GLY A 198 10.67 -3.70 3.92
CA GLY A 198 11.28 -4.83 3.24
C GLY A 198 12.63 -4.45 2.63
N GLN A 199 13.65 -5.27 2.91
CA GLN A 199 14.97 -5.23 2.28
C GLN A 199 15.21 -6.58 1.61
N GLU A 200 15.45 -6.58 0.31
CA GLU A 200 15.75 -7.78 -0.48
C GLU A 200 14.75 -8.92 -0.22
N SER A 201 13.46 -8.57 -0.13
CA SER A 201 12.39 -9.43 0.40
C SER A 201 11.12 -9.40 -0.46
N TYR A 202 10.20 -10.30 -0.16
CA TYR A 202 8.86 -10.34 -0.75
C TYR A 202 7.82 -9.87 0.27
N VAL A 203 7.16 -8.74 0.03
CA VAL A 203 6.14 -8.18 0.92
C VAL A 203 4.79 -8.17 0.22
N THR A 204 3.81 -8.88 0.79
CA THR A 204 2.41 -8.88 0.34
C THR A 204 1.51 -8.26 1.42
N ILE A 205 0.72 -7.28 1.02
CA ILE A 205 -0.27 -6.60 1.84
C ILE A 205 -1.66 -6.81 1.24
N GLY A 206 -2.54 -7.44 2.01
CA GLY A 206 -3.89 -7.80 1.62
C GLY A 206 -3.95 -9.01 0.69
N SER A 207 -5.15 -9.56 0.58
CA SER A 207 -5.50 -10.64 -0.36
C SER A 207 -6.96 -10.49 -0.78
N THR A 208 -7.81 -11.51 -0.61
CA THR A 208 -9.28 -11.39 -0.64
C THR A 208 -9.80 -10.58 0.56
N GLN A 209 -9.08 -10.60 1.67
CA GLN A 209 -9.37 -9.83 2.89
C GLN A 209 -8.54 -8.55 2.98
N THR A 210 -9.06 -7.56 3.71
CA THR A 210 -8.44 -6.24 3.85
C THR A 210 -7.59 -6.20 5.11
N ALA A 211 -6.29 -5.94 4.96
CA ALA A 211 -5.43 -5.57 6.08
C ALA A 211 -5.79 -4.16 6.58
N THR A 212 -6.00 -4.01 7.89
CA THR A 212 -6.38 -2.72 8.49
C THR A 212 -5.20 -2.14 9.26
N PHE A 213 -4.90 -0.87 8.98
CA PHE A 213 -3.80 -0.16 9.61
C PHE A 213 -4.29 1.15 10.22
N THR A 214 -3.82 1.48 11.42
CA THR A 214 -3.99 2.79 12.06
C THR A 214 -2.62 3.38 12.35
N ASN A 215 -2.38 4.64 12.01
CA ASN A 215 -1.09 5.33 12.13
C ASN A 215 0.05 4.70 11.29
N LEU A 216 -0.27 4.05 10.18
CA LEU A 216 0.75 3.60 9.23
C LEU A 216 1.34 4.81 8.53
N LYS A 217 2.63 5.05 8.76
CA LYS A 217 3.35 6.18 8.18
C LYS A 217 3.97 5.83 6.83
N GLN A 218 4.53 4.62 6.70
CA GLN A 218 5.28 4.25 5.51
C GLN A 218 5.32 2.75 5.25
N LEU A 219 5.10 2.38 3.99
CA LEU A 219 5.53 1.11 3.41
C LEU A 219 6.79 1.37 2.58
N TYR A 220 7.91 0.73 2.95
CA TYR A 220 9.17 0.89 2.25
C TYR A 220 9.67 -0.46 1.73
N GLN A 221 10.01 -0.52 0.45
CA GLN A 221 10.65 -1.68 -0.18
C GLN A 221 11.96 -1.27 -0.85
N PHE A 222 13.05 -1.96 -0.51
CA PHE A 222 14.31 -1.88 -1.24
C PHE A 222 14.67 -3.24 -1.81
N LYS A 223 14.70 -3.35 -3.14
CA LYS A 223 14.84 -4.60 -3.89
C LYS A 223 13.80 -5.67 -3.56
N GLY A 224 13.70 -6.72 -4.37
CA GLY A 224 12.65 -7.74 -4.21
C GLY A 224 11.29 -7.26 -4.72
N THR A 225 10.20 -7.63 -4.04
CA THR A 225 8.83 -7.36 -4.53
C THR A 225 7.94 -6.78 -3.44
N LEU A 226 7.15 -5.77 -3.80
CA LEU A 226 6.04 -5.24 -3.00
C LEU A 226 4.73 -5.46 -3.75
N ASN A 227 3.80 -6.21 -3.15
CA ASN A 227 2.48 -6.46 -3.67
C ASN A 227 1.41 -5.97 -2.69
N CYS A 228 0.72 -4.88 -3.02
CA CYS A 228 -0.40 -4.36 -2.26
C CYS A 228 -1.70 -4.69 -3.00
N VAL A 229 -2.43 -5.73 -2.58
CA VAL A 229 -3.58 -6.27 -3.33
C VAL A 229 -4.89 -5.62 -2.89
N LYS A 230 -5.26 -5.75 -1.61
CA LYS A 230 -6.47 -5.18 -1.01
C LYS A 230 -6.11 -4.42 0.26
N PHE A 231 -6.32 -3.12 0.27
CA PHE A 231 -5.84 -2.30 1.37
C PHE A 231 -6.74 -1.12 1.66
N LYS A 232 -6.70 -0.70 2.93
CA LYS A 232 -7.18 0.60 3.38
C LYS A 232 -6.06 1.27 4.16
N PHE A 233 -5.48 2.31 3.59
CA PHE A 233 -4.45 3.11 4.24
C PHE A 233 -5.08 4.42 4.71
N PRO A 234 -5.55 4.54 5.97
CA PRO A 234 -6.07 5.80 6.49
C PRO A 234 -4.95 6.81 6.81
N GLY A 235 -3.68 6.39 6.72
CA GLY A 235 -2.51 7.19 7.08
C GLY A 235 -2.39 7.49 8.57
N MET A 236 -1.48 8.40 8.91
CA MET A 236 -1.24 8.87 10.27
C MET A 236 -1.62 10.34 10.41
N LEU A 237 -2.50 10.64 11.37
CA LEU A 237 -2.84 12.02 11.71
C LEU A 237 -1.68 12.67 12.51
N ILE A 238 -1.01 13.66 11.92
CA ILE A 238 -0.04 14.53 12.58
C ILE A 238 -0.70 15.89 12.77
N LYS A 239 -1.03 16.24 14.02
CA LYS A 239 -1.79 17.45 14.36
C LYS A 239 -3.15 17.45 13.63
N ASN A 240 -3.22 18.10 12.46
CA ASN A 240 -4.44 18.29 11.68
C ASN A 240 -4.35 17.71 10.25
N PHE A 241 -3.31 16.93 9.94
CA PHE A 241 -3.07 16.44 8.58
C PHE A 241 -2.63 14.97 8.56
N THR A 242 -2.98 14.24 7.50
CA THR A 242 -2.76 12.79 7.40
C THR A 242 -1.58 12.46 6.50
N GLU A 243 -0.51 11.86 7.01
CA GLU A 243 0.64 11.41 6.19
C GLU A 243 0.67 9.90 5.99
N PHE A 244 0.95 9.47 4.75
CA PHE A 244 1.25 8.08 4.39
C PHE A 244 2.09 8.02 3.13
N GLN A 245 3.08 7.12 3.06
CA GLN A 245 3.88 6.93 1.85
C GLN A 245 4.11 5.46 1.52
N ILE A 246 3.88 5.10 0.26
CA ILE A 246 4.48 3.92 -0.37
C ILE A 246 5.77 4.37 -1.03
N ARG A 247 6.89 3.75 -0.66
CA ARG A 247 8.21 4.03 -1.22
C ARG A 247 8.87 2.74 -1.67
N ALA A 248 9.14 2.62 -2.97
CA ALA A 248 9.85 1.48 -3.52
C ALA A 248 11.13 1.92 -4.25
N LYS A 249 12.17 1.12 -4.10
CA LYS A 249 13.48 1.33 -4.71
C LYS A 249 14.03 0.03 -5.27
N GLU A 250 14.41 0.01 -6.54
CA GLU A 250 15.00 -1.18 -7.19
C GLU A 250 14.14 -2.45 -7.07
N ALA A 251 12.83 -2.28 -6.90
CA ALA A 251 11.89 -3.37 -6.62
C ALA A 251 10.89 -3.58 -7.76
N ASN A 252 10.27 -4.75 -7.77
CA ASN A 252 9.04 -5.01 -8.52
C ASN A 252 7.85 -4.59 -7.66
N VAL A 253 6.88 -3.88 -8.24
CA VAL A 253 5.80 -3.24 -7.48
C VAL A 253 4.46 -3.52 -8.13
N ILE A 254 3.50 -3.98 -7.33
CA ILE A 254 2.09 -4.10 -7.70
C ILE A 254 1.28 -3.34 -6.65
N ILE A 255 0.46 -2.38 -7.07
CA ILE A 255 -0.46 -1.63 -6.20
C ILE A 255 -1.87 -1.73 -6.81
N GLY A 256 -2.75 -2.42 -6.10
CA GLY A 256 -4.10 -2.75 -6.50
C GLY A 256 -4.20 -4.03 -7.31
N SER A 257 -5.44 -4.47 -7.59
CA SER A 257 -5.74 -5.70 -8.32
C SER A 257 -6.95 -5.51 -9.24
N VAL A 258 -6.95 -6.19 -10.39
CA VAL A 258 -8.09 -6.23 -11.30
C VAL A 258 -9.36 -6.80 -10.65
N ASP A 259 -9.21 -7.62 -9.60
CA ASP A 259 -10.35 -8.25 -8.93
C ASP A 259 -10.94 -7.38 -7.80
N ILE A 260 -10.36 -6.20 -7.53
CA ILE A 260 -10.64 -5.43 -6.32
C ILE A 260 -10.92 -3.95 -6.66
N PRO A 261 -12.20 -3.56 -6.81
CA PRO A 261 -12.56 -2.20 -7.25
C PRO A 261 -12.49 -1.15 -6.12
N THR A 262 -12.25 -1.57 -4.87
CA THR A 262 -12.41 -0.71 -3.69
C THR A 262 -11.11 -0.11 -3.16
N ASN A 263 -9.97 -0.28 -3.85
CA ASN A 263 -8.70 0.25 -3.35
C ASN A 263 -8.65 1.77 -3.50
N GLN A 264 -8.42 2.45 -2.37
CA GLN A 264 -8.37 3.91 -2.32
C GLN A 264 -7.20 4.41 -1.48
N ILE A 265 -6.55 5.47 -1.95
CA ILE A 265 -5.62 6.29 -1.16
C ILE A 265 -6.13 7.72 -1.21
N THR A 266 -6.80 8.14 -0.14
CA THR A 266 -7.54 9.41 -0.13
C THR A 266 -7.22 10.28 1.07
N GLY A 267 -7.21 11.59 0.86
CA GLY A 267 -7.08 12.59 1.93
C GLY A 267 -5.67 12.71 2.51
N MET A 268 -4.64 12.20 1.82
CA MET A 268 -3.26 12.32 2.30
C MET A 268 -2.76 13.74 2.11
N GLN A 269 -2.15 14.29 3.14
CA GLN A 269 -1.55 15.61 3.17
C GLN A 269 -0.04 15.44 3.39
N GLN A 270 0.71 15.40 2.30
CA GLN A 270 2.14 15.10 2.33
C GLN A 270 2.96 16.28 2.85
N GLY A 271 3.87 16.02 3.79
CA GLY A 271 4.87 16.99 4.24
C GLY A 271 5.91 17.37 3.16
N LYS A 272 6.87 18.23 3.54
CA LYS A 272 7.95 18.68 2.64
C LYS A 272 8.70 17.48 2.04
N ARG A 273 8.90 17.50 0.71
CA ARG A 273 9.66 16.47 -0.04
C ARG A 273 9.05 15.05 0.01
N SER A 274 7.74 14.94 0.20
CA SER A 274 7.04 13.66 0.31
C SER A 274 6.00 13.46 -0.79
N THR A 275 5.90 12.28 -1.37
CA THR A 275 4.79 11.90 -2.25
C THR A 275 4.08 10.70 -1.66
N THR A 276 2.81 10.50 -2.01
CA THR A 276 2.04 9.33 -1.57
C THR A 276 2.64 8.05 -2.14
N ILE A 277 3.07 8.07 -3.40
CA ILE A 277 3.75 6.94 -4.04
C ILE A 277 5.07 7.44 -4.65
N TYR A 278 6.20 7.00 -4.09
CA TYR A 278 7.54 7.26 -4.61
C TYR A 278 8.17 5.99 -5.16
N LEU A 279 8.54 6.00 -6.43
CA LEU A 279 9.17 4.88 -7.12
C LEU A 279 10.50 5.32 -7.69
N HIS A 280 11.57 4.61 -7.35
CA HIS A 280 12.91 4.93 -7.82
C HIS A 280 13.59 3.68 -8.39
N LYS A 281 14.01 3.74 -9.65
CA LYS A 281 14.73 2.64 -10.31
C LYS A 281 13.99 1.30 -10.23
N CYS A 282 12.65 1.33 -10.19
CA CYS A 282 11.83 0.12 -10.17
C CYS A 282 11.75 -0.46 -11.59
N LYS A 283 12.01 -1.76 -11.74
CA LYS A 283 12.06 -2.41 -13.06
C LYS A 283 10.67 -2.69 -13.60
N THR A 284 9.80 -3.29 -12.78
CA THR A 284 8.39 -3.53 -13.14
C THR A 284 7.47 -2.90 -12.11
N VAL A 285 6.53 -2.09 -12.58
CA VAL A 285 5.54 -1.41 -11.73
C VAL A 285 4.18 -1.53 -12.38
N THR A 286 3.21 -2.02 -11.63
CA THR A 286 1.79 -2.02 -11.99
C THR A 286 0.99 -1.30 -10.92
N VAL A 287 0.24 -0.28 -11.30
CA VAL A 287 -0.75 0.38 -10.45
C VAL A 287 -2.10 0.24 -11.13
N GLN A 288 -3.02 -0.51 -10.53
CA GLN A 288 -4.26 -0.88 -11.20
C GLN A 288 -5.49 -0.88 -10.30
N LYS A 289 -6.62 -0.38 -10.81
CA LYS A 289 -7.89 -0.28 -10.05
C LYS A 289 -7.73 0.43 -8.71
N VAL A 290 -7.03 1.57 -8.72
CA VAL A 290 -6.83 2.40 -7.53
C VAL A 290 -7.39 3.79 -7.75
N THR A 291 -8.18 4.26 -6.77
CA THR A 291 -8.58 5.67 -6.70
C THR A 291 -7.62 6.42 -5.78
N LEU A 292 -6.91 7.41 -6.32
CA LEU A 292 -6.08 8.34 -5.57
C LEU A 292 -6.76 9.70 -5.55
N ALA A 293 -7.39 10.03 -4.43
CA ALA A 293 -8.30 11.19 -4.35
C ALA A 293 -7.99 12.16 -3.22
N ASN A 294 -8.24 13.46 -3.43
CA ASN A 294 -8.16 14.49 -2.39
C ASN A 294 -6.79 14.53 -1.68
N ASN A 295 -5.72 14.11 -2.35
CA ASN A 295 -4.38 14.17 -1.77
C ASN A 295 -3.78 15.54 -2.04
N THR A 296 -3.20 16.16 -1.02
CA THR A 296 -2.62 17.49 -1.11
C THR A 296 -1.19 17.49 -0.57
N ASN A 297 -0.42 18.51 -0.96
CA ASN A 297 0.85 18.78 -0.32
C ASN A 297 0.74 19.92 0.69
N HIS A 298 1.57 19.87 1.73
CA HIS A 298 1.62 20.95 2.70
C HIS A 298 2.44 22.12 2.15
N ASN A 299 1.78 23.27 2.00
CA ASN A 299 2.45 24.54 1.79
C ASN A 299 3.23 24.93 3.04
N SER A 300 4.51 24.58 3.08
CA SER A 300 5.40 25.25 4.01
C SER A 300 5.61 26.68 3.52
N ALA A 301 5.50 27.66 4.40
CA ALA A 301 5.97 29.04 4.19
C ALA A 301 7.50 29.16 3.92
N SER A 302 8.14 28.04 3.54
CA SER A 302 9.55 27.91 3.21
C SER A 302 9.85 28.64 1.91
N THR A 303 10.92 29.43 1.91
CA THR A 303 11.47 30.10 0.73
C THR A 303 12.17 29.17 -0.26
N ALA A 304 12.44 27.91 0.13
CA ALA A 304 13.10 26.91 -0.70
C ALA A 304 12.15 26.29 -1.74
N ILE A 305 12.65 26.13 -2.98
CA ILE A 305 11.98 25.37 -4.04
C ILE A 305 11.99 23.89 -3.63
N ILE A 306 10.82 23.33 -3.33
CA ILE A 306 10.68 21.93 -2.91
C ILE A 306 10.25 21.10 -4.13
N SER A 307 11.19 20.29 -4.63
CA SER A 307 11.06 19.54 -5.89
C SER A 307 10.31 18.21 -5.79
N VAL A 308 9.44 18.01 -4.80
CA VAL A 308 8.54 16.84 -4.75
C VAL A 308 7.23 17.28 -4.13
N THR A 309 6.09 16.81 -4.66
CA THR A 309 4.88 16.31 -3.93
C THR A 309 3.66 16.09 -4.88
N PRO A 310 3.79 15.55 -6.12
CA PRO A 310 2.63 14.98 -6.81
C PRO A 310 2.11 13.77 -6.01
N VAL A 311 0.94 13.24 -6.34
CA VAL A 311 0.44 12.00 -5.72
C VAL A 311 1.37 10.83 -6.02
N MET A 312 1.91 10.77 -7.23
CA MET A 312 2.84 9.74 -7.66
C MET A 312 4.06 10.38 -8.32
N TYR A 313 5.25 10.01 -7.84
CA TYR A 313 6.54 10.42 -8.40
C TYR A 313 7.35 9.19 -8.79
N VAL A 314 7.80 9.14 -10.04
CA VAL A 314 8.54 8.01 -10.60
C VAL A 314 9.86 8.49 -11.18
N GLU A 315 10.97 7.97 -10.68
CA GLU A 315 12.29 8.08 -11.33
C GLU A 315 12.48 6.84 -12.19
N ALA A 316 12.17 6.99 -13.48
CA ALA A 316 12.14 5.92 -14.48
C ALA A 316 13.48 5.80 -15.20
N PHE A 317 13.99 4.58 -15.24
CA PHE A 317 15.21 4.23 -15.96
C PHE A 317 14.86 3.61 -17.34
N PRO A 318 15.82 3.50 -18.28
CA PRO A 318 15.56 2.96 -19.62
C PRO A 318 14.82 1.62 -19.67
N ASP A 319 15.02 0.76 -18.66
CA ASP A 319 14.42 -0.56 -18.53
C ASP A 319 13.14 -0.59 -17.68
N THR A 320 12.71 0.55 -17.11
CA THR A 320 11.47 0.65 -16.33
C THR A 320 10.24 0.34 -17.19
N LYS A 321 9.45 -0.63 -16.75
CA LYS A 321 8.13 -1.00 -17.28
C LYS A 321 7.06 -0.57 -16.27
N LEU A 322 6.50 0.62 -16.48
CA LEU A 322 5.41 1.18 -15.67
C LEU A 322 4.08 1.03 -16.41
N ALA A 323 3.10 0.40 -15.76
CA ALA A 323 1.72 0.36 -16.19
C ALA A 323 0.81 0.97 -15.12
N ILE A 324 0.04 1.99 -15.50
CA ILE A 324 -1.04 2.57 -14.70
C ILE A 324 -2.34 2.29 -15.44
N ALA A 325 -3.18 1.42 -14.87
CA ALA A 325 -4.35 0.86 -15.55
C ALA A 325 -5.63 1.02 -14.72
N ASP A 326 -6.72 1.50 -15.32
CA ASP A 326 -8.03 1.61 -14.64
C ASP A 326 -7.93 2.36 -13.29
N CYS A 327 -7.17 3.46 -13.29
CA CYS A 327 -6.93 4.27 -12.10
C CYS A 327 -7.66 5.62 -12.21
N VAL A 328 -8.06 6.16 -11.06
CA VAL A 328 -8.68 7.49 -10.97
C VAL A 328 -7.83 8.38 -10.09
N PHE A 329 -7.28 9.44 -10.67
CA PHE A 329 -6.61 10.53 -9.95
C PHE A 329 -7.57 11.71 -9.87
N GLN A 330 -8.10 11.99 -8.67
CA GLN A 330 -9.17 12.97 -8.49
C GLN A 330 -8.88 14.01 -7.42
N ASN A 331 -9.15 15.28 -7.70
CA ASN A 331 -9.09 16.37 -6.72
C ASN A 331 -7.73 16.46 -5.98
N ASN A 332 -6.65 16.00 -6.59
CA ASN A 332 -5.34 16.09 -5.98
C ASN A 332 -4.75 17.47 -6.22
N SER A 333 -3.99 18.00 -5.26
CA SER A 333 -3.48 19.37 -5.33
C SER A 333 -2.03 19.48 -4.91
N TYR A 334 -1.20 19.99 -5.81
CA TYR A 334 0.12 20.52 -5.51
C TYR A 334 0.07 22.05 -5.54
N SER A 335 0.18 22.69 -4.38
CA SER A 335 0.19 24.14 -4.21
C SER A 335 1.57 24.72 -3.84
N GLY A 336 2.63 23.92 -3.93
CA GLY A 336 4.00 24.29 -3.54
C GLY A 336 4.67 25.24 -4.53
N ARG A 337 5.84 25.80 -4.19
CA ARG A 337 6.62 26.69 -5.09
C ARG A 337 7.43 25.97 -6.18
N GLY A 338 7.48 24.64 -6.14
CA GLY A 338 8.18 23.84 -7.14
C GLY A 338 7.40 23.76 -8.45
N LYS A 339 8.06 23.32 -9.51
CA LYS A 339 7.48 23.09 -10.83
C LYS A 339 7.03 21.64 -10.95
N MET A 340 5.75 21.36 -10.71
CA MET A 340 5.23 20.01 -10.48
C MET A 340 3.85 19.81 -11.14
N SER A 341 3.48 18.53 -11.28
CA SER A 341 2.12 18.12 -11.62
C SER A 341 1.25 17.96 -10.37
N GLY A 342 -0.08 17.99 -10.55
CA GLY A 342 -1.04 17.68 -9.49
C GLY A 342 -1.22 16.19 -9.21
N ALA A 343 -0.98 15.31 -10.19
CA ALA A 343 -1.21 13.86 -10.03
C ALA A 343 0.04 13.01 -10.21
N VAL A 344 0.60 12.95 -11.43
CA VAL A 344 1.71 12.03 -11.78
C VAL A 344 2.90 12.81 -12.32
N TYR A 345 4.08 12.55 -11.79
CA TYR A 345 5.34 13.11 -12.27
C TYR A 345 6.31 11.98 -12.61
N ILE A 346 6.86 12.01 -13.81
CA ILE A 346 7.81 11.02 -14.31
C ILE A 346 9.11 11.74 -14.66
N ASP A 347 10.19 11.37 -13.97
CA ASP A 347 11.55 11.85 -14.18
C ASP A 347 12.34 10.73 -14.87
N PHE A 348 12.70 10.93 -16.14
CA PHE A 348 13.53 10.01 -16.89
C PHE A 348 14.98 10.21 -16.51
N ILE A 349 15.59 9.16 -15.96
CA ILE A 349 16.98 9.13 -15.57
C ILE A 349 17.77 8.44 -16.68
N GLU A 350 18.72 9.16 -17.28
CA GLU A 350 19.61 8.57 -18.27
C GLU A 350 20.47 7.46 -17.63
N ASN A 351 20.57 6.33 -18.33
CA ASN A 351 21.54 5.29 -17.98
C ASN A 351 22.11 4.68 -19.26
N GLN A 352 23.38 4.97 -19.54
CA GLN A 352 24.06 4.60 -20.78
C GLN A 352 24.36 3.09 -20.92
N THR A 353 24.07 2.28 -19.88
CA THR A 353 24.49 0.87 -19.82
C THR A 353 23.38 -0.14 -20.09
N SER A 354 22.11 0.27 -20.19
CA SER A 354 20.99 -0.67 -20.38
C SER A 354 20.66 -0.87 -21.86
N SER A 355 20.59 -2.14 -22.29
CA SER A 355 20.08 -2.54 -23.61
C SER A 355 18.59 -2.92 -23.59
N GLU A 356 17.98 -3.06 -22.40
CA GLU A 356 16.56 -3.40 -22.25
C GLU A 356 15.67 -2.18 -22.51
N LYS A 357 14.59 -2.38 -23.28
CA LYS A 357 13.58 -1.35 -23.56
C LYS A 357 12.42 -1.43 -22.59
N GLY A 358 12.24 -0.37 -21.80
CA GLY A 358 11.10 -0.13 -20.92
C GLY A 358 9.94 0.59 -21.63
N TYR A 359 8.87 0.84 -20.87
CA TYR A 359 7.72 1.62 -21.30
C TYR A 359 7.02 2.30 -20.13
N ILE A 360 6.32 3.39 -20.42
CA ILE A 360 5.37 4.06 -19.55
C ILE A 360 3.99 3.95 -20.21
N ARG A 361 3.05 3.25 -19.57
CA ARG A 361 1.71 3.01 -20.13
C ARG A 361 0.62 3.52 -19.20
N PHE A 362 -0.28 4.31 -19.76
CA PHE A 362 -1.55 4.70 -19.15
C PHE A 362 -2.70 4.06 -19.93
N PHE A 363 -3.54 3.29 -19.25
CA PHE A 363 -4.66 2.57 -19.87
C PHE A 363 -5.93 2.75 -19.05
N LEU A 364 -7.03 3.25 -19.64
CA LEU A 364 -8.30 3.48 -18.92
C LEU A 364 -8.14 4.38 -17.67
N VAL A 365 -7.26 5.38 -17.73
CA VAL A 365 -6.96 6.26 -16.58
C VAL A 365 -7.78 7.55 -16.64
N LYS A 366 -8.29 8.00 -15.50
CA LYS A 366 -9.04 9.25 -15.37
C LYS A 366 -8.29 10.25 -14.51
N PHE A 367 -8.05 11.45 -15.03
CA PHE A 367 -7.49 12.59 -14.31
C PHE A 367 -8.56 13.67 -14.17
N ILE A 368 -9.10 13.82 -12.96
CA ILE A 368 -10.27 14.65 -12.68
C ILE A 368 -9.90 15.74 -11.67
N ARG A 369 -9.98 17.01 -12.06
CA ARG A 369 -9.86 18.17 -11.16
C ARG A 369 -8.58 18.20 -10.32
N ASN A 370 -7.48 17.68 -10.88
CA ASN A 370 -6.18 17.78 -10.25
C ASN A 370 -5.59 19.17 -10.50
N THR A 371 -4.82 19.68 -9.54
CA THR A 371 -4.22 21.02 -9.58
C THR A 371 -2.72 20.91 -9.36
N GLY A 372 -1.90 21.46 -10.24
CA GLY A 372 -0.44 21.55 -10.05
C GLY A 372 0.10 22.92 -10.42
N THR A 373 1.41 23.09 -10.47
CA THR A 373 2.03 24.39 -10.77
C THR A 373 2.44 24.55 -12.23
N LEU A 374 2.87 23.47 -12.88
CA LEU A 374 3.10 23.44 -14.33
C LEU A 374 2.12 22.54 -15.07
N SER A 375 1.62 21.51 -14.40
CA SER A 375 0.64 20.59 -14.97
C SER A 375 -0.45 20.24 -13.96
N GLY A 376 -1.71 20.21 -14.38
CA GLY A 376 -2.77 19.70 -13.52
C GLY A 376 -2.67 18.18 -13.32
N ALA A 377 -2.36 17.41 -14.38
CA ALA A 377 -2.39 15.95 -14.33
C ALA A 377 -1.01 15.29 -14.40
N ILE A 378 -0.35 15.30 -15.55
CA ILE A 378 0.88 14.54 -15.81
C ILE A 378 2.02 15.50 -16.18
N MET A 379 3.22 15.20 -15.67
CA MET A 379 4.43 15.91 -16.07
C MET A 379 5.57 14.93 -16.36
N PHE A 380 6.30 15.19 -17.44
CA PHE A 380 7.52 14.47 -17.82
C PHE A 380 8.74 15.39 -17.76
N ARG A 381 9.87 14.81 -17.35
CA ARG A 381 11.18 15.48 -17.35
C ARG A 381 12.26 14.50 -17.81
N GLY A 382 13.22 14.98 -18.59
CA GLY A 382 14.32 14.21 -19.14
C GLY A 382 13.96 13.50 -20.45
N LYS A 383 14.98 13.11 -21.22
CA LYS A 383 14.84 12.34 -22.46
C LYS A 383 15.09 10.86 -22.18
N GLY A 384 14.06 10.14 -21.75
CA GLY A 384 14.12 8.68 -21.56
C GLY A 384 14.07 7.91 -22.89
N SER A 385 14.48 6.65 -22.90
CA SER A 385 14.29 5.75 -24.06
C SER A 385 12.98 4.94 -24.01
N ASN A 386 12.21 5.10 -22.94
CA ASN A 386 10.96 4.38 -22.71
C ASN A 386 9.88 4.87 -23.69
N ASN A 387 9.17 3.94 -24.34
CA ASN A 387 7.96 4.29 -25.08
C ASN A 387 6.90 4.82 -24.12
N ILE A 388 6.19 5.89 -24.50
CA ILE A 388 5.10 6.47 -23.73
C ILE A 388 3.79 6.17 -24.46
N ILE A 389 2.90 5.43 -23.82
CA ILE A 389 1.67 4.93 -24.42
C ILE A 389 0.47 5.45 -23.62
N PHE A 390 -0.41 6.17 -24.30
CA PHE A 390 -1.72 6.53 -23.77
C PHE A 390 -2.81 5.76 -24.51
N SER A 391 -3.72 5.16 -23.75
CA SER A 391 -4.87 4.48 -24.33
C SER A 391 -6.10 4.68 -23.45
N HIS A 392 -7.15 5.29 -24.01
CA HIS A 392 -8.40 5.57 -23.29
C HIS A 392 -8.18 6.39 -22.01
N VAL A 393 -7.34 7.43 -22.09
CA VAL A 393 -7.07 8.33 -20.96
C VAL A 393 -7.99 9.53 -21.03
N MET A 394 -8.58 9.90 -19.90
CA MET A 394 -9.57 10.96 -19.80
C MET A 394 -9.06 12.09 -18.89
N PHE A 395 -9.18 13.33 -19.38
CA PHE A 395 -8.85 14.53 -18.60
C PHE A 395 -10.11 15.40 -18.41
N ILE A 396 -10.42 15.74 -17.15
CA ILE A 396 -11.60 16.58 -16.82
C ILE A 396 -11.21 17.63 -15.79
N GLY A 397 -11.33 18.91 -16.14
CA GLY A 397 -11.26 20.03 -15.20
C GLY A 397 -9.95 20.16 -14.42
N ASN A 398 -8.85 19.58 -14.91
CA ASN A 398 -7.52 19.75 -14.31
C ASN A 398 -7.05 21.20 -14.50
N GLY A 399 -6.28 21.73 -13.55
CA GLY A 399 -5.94 23.15 -13.53
C GLY A 399 -4.62 23.45 -12.85
N LEU A 400 -4.40 24.75 -12.61
CA LEU A 400 -3.15 25.26 -12.06
C LEU A 400 -3.37 26.00 -10.73
N THR A 401 -2.37 25.93 -9.86
CA THR A 401 -2.36 26.64 -8.58
C THR A 401 -2.30 28.15 -8.82
N LYS A 402 -3.32 28.87 -8.33
CA LYS A 402 -3.43 30.32 -8.44
C LYS A 402 -2.35 31.03 -7.60
N GLY A 403 -1.76 32.10 -8.13
CA GLY A 403 -0.87 33.00 -7.38
C GLY A 403 0.63 32.68 -7.42
N ILE A 404 1.05 31.64 -8.17
CA ILE A 404 2.48 31.41 -8.43
C ILE A 404 2.78 31.88 -9.86
N ASN A 405 3.41 33.05 -9.98
CA ASN A 405 3.83 33.59 -11.27
C ASN A 405 5.02 32.79 -11.82
N PHE A 406 4.75 31.77 -12.63
CA PHE A 406 5.76 31.21 -13.51
C PHE A 406 5.73 31.99 -14.83
N ASN A 407 6.79 32.73 -15.14
CA ASN A 407 6.97 33.43 -16.43
C ASN A 407 7.28 32.44 -17.57
N GLY A 408 6.50 31.38 -17.72
CA GLY A 408 6.76 30.32 -18.69
C GLY A 408 5.54 29.50 -19.05
N LEU A 409 5.74 28.58 -20.00
CA LEU A 409 4.75 27.64 -20.50
C LEU A 409 4.24 26.70 -19.39
N VAL A 410 2.92 26.47 -19.37
CA VAL A 410 2.18 25.60 -18.45
C VAL A 410 1.09 24.86 -19.22
N ALA A 411 0.60 23.73 -18.69
CA ALA A 411 -0.48 22.96 -19.31
C ALA A 411 -1.50 22.49 -18.27
N SER A 412 -2.78 22.42 -18.62
CA SER A 412 -3.81 21.86 -17.72
C SER A 412 -3.63 20.35 -17.52
N CYS A 413 -3.11 19.63 -18.52
CA CYS A 413 -3.12 18.17 -18.57
C CYS A 413 -1.74 17.53 -18.64
N ILE A 414 -0.98 17.73 -19.72
CA ILE A 414 0.33 17.10 -19.89
C ILE A 414 1.39 18.16 -20.23
N PHE A 415 2.46 18.18 -19.44
CA PHE A 415 3.61 19.07 -19.66
C PHE A 415 4.90 18.24 -19.78
N THR A 416 5.74 18.56 -20.77
CA THR A 416 7.11 18.04 -20.87
C THR A 416 8.12 19.18 -21.03
N TYR A 417 9.26 19.05 -20.35
CA TYR A 417 10.40 19.96 -20.54
C TYR A 417 11.16 19.68 -21.84
N ASP A 418 11.19 18.43 -22.26
CA ASP A 418 12.09 17.91 -23.27
C ASP A 418 11.30 17.38 -24.47
N ASP A 419 11.95 17.28 -25.63
CA ASP A 419 11.36 16.61 -26.80
C ASP A 419 11.17 15.11 -26.57
N LEU A 420 9.90 14.70 -26.55
CA LEU A 420 9.46 13.32 -26.37
C LEU A 420 8.76 12.74 -27.61
N GLY A 421 8.85 13.39 -28.78
CA GLY A 421 8.15 12.98 -29.99
C GLY A 421 8.46 11.55 -30.41
N LYS A 422 9.71 11.10 -30.27
CA LYS A 422 10.13 9.72 -30.58
C LYS A 422 9.49 8.69 -29.64
N GLN A 423 9.37 9.01 -28.36
CA GLN A 423 8.86 8.15 -27.30
C GLN A 423 7.33 8.03 -27.37
N LEU A 424 6.67 9.12 -27.76
CA LEU A 424 5.23 9.21 -27.96
C LEU A 424 4.79 8.55 -29.28
N GLY A 425 5.63 8.61 -30.31
CA GLY A 425 5.30 8.11 -31.65
C GLY A 425 4.25 8.98 -32.36
N ASN A 426 3.68 8.44 -33.44
CA ASN A 426 2.71 9.16 -34.26
C ASN A 426 1.31 9.11 -33.61
N ASN A 427 0.68 10.28 -33.44
CA ASN A 427 -0.67 10.44 -32.88
C ASN A 427 -0.88 9.74 -31.51
N PRO A 428 -0.08 10.11 -30.48
CA PRO A 428 -0.07 9.45 -29.17
C PRO A 428 -1.40 9.56 -28.38
N PHE A 429 -2.31 10.45 -28.81
CA PHE A 429 -3.55 10.75 -28.12
C PHE A 429 -4.80 10.32 -28.90
N CYS A 430 -4.66 9.52 -29.96
CA CYS A 430 -5.76 9.12 -30.85
C CYS A 430 -6.95 8.45 -30.15
N THR A 431 -6.73 7.83 -28.98
CA THR A 431 -7.76 7.19 -28.15
C THR A 431 -7.98 7.92 -26.81
N CYS A 432 -7.47 9.14 -26.65
CA CYS A 432 -7.63 9.94 -25.43
C CYS A 432 -8.77 10.95 -25.59
N TYR A 433 -9.37 11.35 -24.46
CA TYR A 433 -10.60 12.14 -24.46
C TYR A 433 -10.58 13.30 -23.46
N SER A 434 -11.35 14.33 -23.77
CA SER A 434 -11.67 15.46 -22.89
C SER A 434 -13.18 15.63 -22.78
N SER A 435 -13.69 16.06 -21.62
CA SER A 435 -15.05 16.59 -21.54
C SER A 435 -15.12 17.99 -22.18
N ILE A 436 -16.17 18.24 -22.98
CA ILE A 436 -16.46 19.52 -23.65
C ILE A 436 -17.30 20.44 -22.74
N HIS A 437 -17.68 20.01 -21.53
CA HIS A 437 -18.61 20.79 -20.70
C HIS A 437 -18.02 22.13 -20.28
N GLN A 438 -18.56 23.21 -20.88
CA GLN A 438 -18.15 24.60 -20.65
C GLN A 438 -18.12 24.98 -19.16
N GLN A 439 -18.98 24.43 -18.31
CA GLN A 439 -18.95 24.68 -16.86
C GLN A 439 -17.63 24.28 -16.18
N TYR A 440 -16.90 23.30 -16.73
CA TYR A 440 -15.58 22.91 -16.23
C TYR A 440 -14.44 23.72 -16.88
N ILE A 441 -14.70 24.34 -18.03
CA ILE A 441 -13.80 25.29 -18.71
C ILE A 441 -13.83 26.66 -17.99
N GLN A 442 -14.98 27.03 -17.40
CA GLN A 442 -15.24 28.32 -16.73
C GLN A 442 -14.38 28.59 -15.49
N TYR A 443 -13.68 27.60 -14.92
CA TYR A 443 -12.82 27.80 -13.73
C TYR A 443 -11.42 28.33 -14.05
N SER A 444 -11.07 28.45 -15.33
CA SER A 444 -9.80 29.04 -15.77
C SER A 444 -10.00 30.47 -16.29
N THR A 445 -9.71 31.45 -15.44
CA THR A 445 -9.73 32.88 -15.79
C THR A 445 -8.46 33.33 -16.53
N ASP A 446 -7.51 32.43 -16.80
CA ASP A 446 -6.24 32.78 -17.42
C ASP A 446 -6.19 32.30 -18.88
N LEU A 447 -6.83 33.09 -19.75
CA LEU A 447 -6.82 32.93 -21.21
C LEU A 447 -5.41 33.04 -21.81
N ARG A 448 -4.42 33.57 -21.07
CA ARG A 448 -3.06 33.82 -21.59
C ARG A 448 -2.22 32.57 -21.80
N HIS A 449 -2.67 31.40 -21.32
CA HIS A 449 -1.85 30.18 -21.27
C HIS A 449 -2.54 28.89 -21.75
N GLY A 450 -3.59 28.98 -22.59
CA GLY A 450 -4.22 27.79 -23.21
C GLY A 450 -5.02 26.89 -22.25
N ASN A 451 -5.30 27.36 -21.03
CA ASN A 451 -5.82 26.56 -19.91
C ASN A 451 -7.31 26.18 -19.99
N GLN A 452 -7.90 26.07 -21.18
CA GLN A 452 -9.33 25.80 -21.36
C GLN A 452 -9.62 24.46 -22.03
N GLU A 453 -8.60 23.83 -22.61
CA GLU A 453 -8.68 22.51 -23.25
C GLU A 453 -7.56 21.63 -22.69
N PRO A 454 -7.67 20.29 -22.75
CA PRO A 454 -6.53 19.44 -22.48
C PRO A 454 -5.45 19.70 -23.51
N ILE A 455 -4.28 20.13 -23.03
CA ILE A 455 -3.14 20.46 -23.87
C ILE A 455 -1.97 19.56 -23.48
N PHE A 456 -1.30 19.03 -24.51
CA PHE A 456 0.07 18.55 -24.44
C PHE A 456 1.00 19.68 -24.89
N LEU A 457 1.95 20.04 -24.03
CA LEU A 457 2.89 21.12 -24.29
C LEU A 457 4.34 20.64 -24.13
N GLN A 458 5.12 20.84 -25.20
CA GLN A 458 6.54 20.52 -25.25
C GLN A 458 7.37 21.80 -25.33
N LYS A 459 8.22 22.02 -24.34
CA LYS A 459 8.95 23.28 -24.19
C LYS A 459 10.07 23.48 -25.21
N GLU A 460 10.84 22.43 -25.54
CA GLU A 460 12.00 22.58 -26.45
C GLU A 460 11.62 23.00 -27.88
N ASP A 461 10.41 22.65 -28.35
CA ASP A 461 9.96 22.96 -29.71
C ASP A 461 8.75 23.91 -29.78
N ASN A 462 8.28 24.44 -28.64
CA ASN A 462 7.02 25.19 -28.53
C ASN A 462 5.83 24.48 -29.23
N TYR A 463 5.84 23.14 -29.25
CA TYR A 463 4.85 22.37 -29.99
C TYR A 463 3.60 22.19 -29.13
N GLN A 464 2.48 22.75 -29.60
CA GLN A 464 1.14 22.51 -29.06
C GLN A 464 0.46 21.51 -29.96
N ILE A 465 0.04 20.38 -29.39
CA ILE A 465 -0.85 19.45 -30.09
C ILE A 465 -2.24 19.64 -29.51
N PRO A 466 -3.10 20.47 -30.12
CA PRO A 466 -4.52 20.47 -29.85
C PRO A 466 -5.12 19.24 -30.51
N TYR A 467 -5.03 18.07 -29.89
CA TYR A 467 -5.76 16.89 -30.34
C TYR A 467 -6.17 16.05 -29.14
N PHE A 468 -7.34 16.38 -28.62
CA PHE A 468 -8.21 15.42 -27.97
C PHE A 468 -9.46 15.39 -28.82
N ASN A 469 -9.84 14.23 -29.35
CA ASN A 469 -11.13 14.13 -30.03
C ASN A 469 -12.19 14.58 -29.02
N ALA A 470 -12.89 15.66 -29.33
CA ALA A 470 -14.05 16.12 -28.58
C ALA A 470 -15.17 15.10 -28.84
N SER A 471 -15.10 13.96 -28.18
CA SER A 471 -16.20 13.00 -28.09
C SER A 471 -16.68 13.01 -26.65
N SER A 472 -17.99 13.16 -26.50
CA SER A 472 -18.74 12.99 -25.26
C SER A 472 -18.14 11.86 -24.40
N GLY A 473 -18.09 12.06 -23.08
CA GLY A 473 -17.73 11.00 -22.14
C GLY A 473 -18.63 9.77 -22.31
N PRO A 474 -18.34 8.66 -21.62
CA PRO A 474 -19.18 7.48 -21.72
C PRO A 474 -20.64 7.83 -21.36
N ALA A 475 -21.56 7.53 -22.26
CA ALA A 475 -22.99 7.67 -22.02
C ALA A 475 -23.47 6.44 -21.24
N TYR A 476 -24.12 6.64 -20.10
CA TYR A 476 -24.65 5.54 -19.31
C TYR A 476 -26.10 5.32 -19.70
N VAL A 477 -26.53 4.07 -19.84
CA VAL A 477 -27.95 3.76 -20.00
C VAL A 477 -28.41 3.08 -18.72
N SER A 478 -29.41 3.65 -18.06
CA SER A 478 -30.04 3.06 -16.88
C SER A 478 -31.54 3.35 -16.86
N MET A 479 -32.35 2.33 -16.55
CA MET A 479 -33.79 2.52 -16.36
C MET A 479 -34.14 3.07 -14.97
N ILE A 480 -33.19 3.08 -14.04
CA ILE A 480 -33.41 3.42 -12.62
C ILE A 480 -32.44 4.49 -12.07
N GLY A 481 -31.36 4.79 -12.78
CA GLY A 481 -30.38 5.80 -12.39
C GLY A 481 -30.71 7.20 -12.91
N PHE A 482 -30.31 8.24 -12.16
CA PHE A 482 -30.41 9.63 -12.58
C PHE A 482 -29.02 10.28 -12.54
N GLY A 483 -28.68 11.04 -13.58
CA GLY A 483 -27.43 11.79 -13.70
C GLY A 483 -27.36 12.49 -15.05
N ASN A 484 -26.49 13.49 -15.16
CA ASN A 484 -26.39 14.30 -16.39
C ASN A 484 -25.92 13.50 -17.63
N ASP A 485 -25.29 12.33 -17.40
CA ASP A 485 -24.80 11.43 -18.45
C ASP A 485 -25.52 10.06 -18.43
N VAL A 486 -26.68 9.95 -17.75
CA VAL A 486 -27.47 8.71 -17.62
C VAL A 486 -28.78 8.85 -18.41
N TYR A 487 -28.88 8.11 -19.51
CA TYR A 487 -30.02 8.10 -20.42
C TYR A 487 -30.95 6.93 -20.14
N LYS A 488 -32.24 7.10 -20.44
CA LYS A 488 -33.26 6.07 -20.18
C LYS A 488 -33.26 4.97 -21.24
N SER A 489 -32.62 5.21 -22.38
CA SER A 489 -32.50 4.22 -23.45
C SER A 489 -31.17 4.30 -24.19
N PHE A 490 -30.81 3.20 -24.86
CA PHE A 490 -29.63 3.14 -25.73
C PHE A 490 -29.72 4.13 -26.90
N ILE A 491 -30.90 4.30 -27.48
CA ILE A 491 -31.14 5.25 -28.58
C ILE A 491 -30.91 6.68 -28.07
N GLU A 492 -31.48 7.02 -26.91
CA GLU A 492 -31.29 8.34 -26.32
C GLU A 492 -29.81 8.61 -26.01
N ALA A 493 -29.05 7.61 -25.53
CA ALA A 493 -27.61 7.72 -25.36
C ALA A 493 -26.86 7.90 -26.69
N VAL A 494 -27.24 7.17 -27.74
CA VAL A 494 -26.65 7.30 -29.10
C VAL A 494 -26.93 8.67 -29.70
N ASP A 495 -28.17 9.14 -29.64
CA ASP A 495 -28.62 10.40 -30.23
C ASP A 495 -27.97 11.62 -29.55
N HIS A 496 -27.57 11.49 -28.28
CA HIS A 496 -26.83 12.52 -27.55
C HIS A 496 -25.30 12.40 -27.70
N MET A 497 -24.78 11.34 -28.32
CA MET A 497 -23.36 11.26 -28.67
C MET A 497 -23.10 12.05 -29.94
N SER A 498 -22.28 13.08 -29.84
CA SER A 498 -22.03 14.02 -30.94
C SER A 498 -21.11 13.47 -32.04
N ASN A 499 -20.49 12.29 -31.88
CA ASN A 499 -19.52 11.72 -32.83
C ASN A 499 -19.51 10.18 -32.84
N ILE A 500 -19.14 9.60 -33.99
CA ILE A 500 -18.95 8.15 -34.20
C ILE A 500 -17.76 7.66 -33.35
N GLY A 501 -17.99 6.69 -32.46
CA GLY A 501 -16.94 6.02 -31.66
C GLY A 501 -16.98 6.26 -30.14
N GLY A 502 -18.04 6.84 -29.59
CA GLY A 502 -18.23 6.96 -28.13
C GLY A 502 -18.56 5.62 -27.43
N THR A 503 -18.28 5.53 -26.13
CA THR A 503 -18.55 4.34 -25.31
C THR A 503 -19.91 4.45 -24.63
N ILE A 504 -20.81 3.48 -24.82
CA ILE A 504 -22.05 3.37 -24.03
C ILE A 504 -21.88 2.30 -22.96
N ILE A 505 -22.14 2.66 -21.70
CA ILE A 505 -22.04 1.75 -20.56
C ILE A 505 -23.46 1.46 -20.06
N LEU A 506 -23.84 0.18 -20.11
CA LEU A 506 -25.14 -0.29 -19.64
C LEU A 506 -25.09 -0.51 -18.11
N LEU A 507 -25.93 0.20 -17.34
CA LEU A 507 -26.01 0.09 -15.88
C LEU A 507 -27.30 -0.62 -15.46
N GLY A 508 -27.25 -1.96 -15.42
CA GLY A 508 -28.38 -2.85 -15.14
C GLY A 508 -28.21 -4.24 -15.77
N ASP A 509 -29.18 -5.12 -15.53
CA ASP A 509 -29.08 -6.53 -15.95
C ASP A 509 -29.79 -6.81 -17.30
N GLN A 510 -30.70 -5.93 -17.74
CA GLN A 510 -31.46 -6.08 -18.99
C GLN A 510 -31.74 -4.74 -19.68
N PHE A 511 -31.58 -4.70 -21.00
CA PHE A 511 -31.79 -3.52 -21.85
C PHE A 511 -32.47 -3.89 -23.15
N THR A 512 -33.43 -3.08 -23.62
CA THR A 512 -34.11 -3.30 -24.90
C THR A 512 -33.62 -2.29 -25.93
N ILE A 513 -33.08 -2.77 -27.05
CA ILE A 513 -32.58 -1.93 -28.16
C ILE A 513 -33.50 -2.16 -29.35
N GLN A 514 -34.47 -1.26 -29.52
CA GLN A 514 -35.63 -1.37 -30.43
C GLN A 514 -36.63 -2.47 -30.03
N ALA A 515 -37.90 -2.25 -30.36
CA ALA A 515 -39.02 -3.12 -30.01
C ALA A 515 -38.75 -4.57 -30.49
N GLY A 516 -38.19 -5.41 -29.61
CA GLY A 516 -37.96 -6.84 -29.84
C GLY A 516 -36.57 -7.40 -29.51
N VAL A 517 -35.53 -6.59 -29.28
CA VAL A 517 -34.19 -7.11 -28.95
C VAL A 517 -33.79 -6.72 -27.53
N THR A 518 -33.69 -7.71 -26.63
CA THR A 518 -33.22 -7.52 -25.24
C THR A 518 -31.78 -8.01 -25.11
N LEU A 519 -30.85 -7.11 -24.79
CA LEU A 519 -29.54 -7.45 -24.26
C LEU A 519 -29.70 -7.77 -22.77
N ALA A 520 -29.53 -9.03 -22.41
CA ALA A 520 -29.31 -9.43 -21.02
C ALA A 520 -27.81 -9.46 -20.76
N ASN A 521 -27.40 -9.02 -19.57
CA ASN A 521 -26.05 -9.26 -19.10
C ASN A 521 -25.89 -10.79 -18.99
N GLU A 522 -25.11 -11.42 -19.88
CA GLU A 522 -24.72 -12.81 -19.68
C GLU A 522 -23.77 -12.83 -18.48
N ALA A 523 -24.38 -13.00 -17.30
CA ALA A 523 -23.68 -13.30 -16.09
C ALA A 523 -22.77 -14.50 -16.35
N HIS A 524 -21.52 -14.35 -15.96
CA HIS A 524 -20.57 -15.42 -15.76
C HIS A 524 -21.24 -16.62 -15.07
N ASN A 525 -21.61 -17.63 -15.86
CA ASN A 525 -21.31 -18.98 -15.48
C ASN A 525 -19.85 -19.22 -15.89
N TYR A 526 -19.03 -19.43 -14.85
CA TYR A 526 -17.60 -19.75 -14.82
C TYR A 526 -16.62 -18.58 -14.76
#